data_AF-A0A1I7RJW7-F1
#
_entry.id   AF-A0A1I7RJW7-F1
#
_cell.length_a   1.000
_cell.length_b   1.000
_cell.length_c   1.000
_cell.angle_alpha   90.00
_cell.angle_beta   90.00
_cell.angle_gamma   90.00
#
_symmetry.space_group_name_H-M   'P 1'
#
loop_
_entity.id
_entity.type
_entity.pdbx_description
1 polymer ?
#
loop_
_entity_poly.entity_id
_entity_poly.type
_entity_poly.pdbx_seq_one_letter_code
_entity_poly.pdbx_strand_id
1 'polypeptide(L)'
;MASVEPHTAPYENNPFAWDVADENGDLPAEPYNELRFLSKLLFVNYTITSVGGGIASFLLLYLVLFKTLGTLKQYQNMLLICCATDLWYWSVDNFMYMKLGEKDGVLIVQMDGLAGFLNHRYRILTISTYMWTICMVNAMLPVQLYFRYYSLSSTSPMERPGFNYGTLWFKEYPLPPLVFGDVRSNYHKALFLYGGLVISVSHLLSTVIGYKTWCQIRQMHDSYSERTRRLQKQLTNFMIVQVVTPLFISVIPVMTIVIPSFLFIDTGRICLYSALMFSWIPVFNPVITITVIVPFRRFVLGVVTRKRGLVHTGHTKSDSPNPRSATDLVVA
;
A
#
# COMPACT_ATOMS: atom_id res chain seq x y z
N MET A 1 9.67 17.29 29.72
CA MET A 1 10.38 16.02 29.42
C MET A 1 10.55 15.31 30.74
N ALA A 2 10.05 14.09 30.88
CA ALA A 2 10.38 13.27 32.04
C ALA A 2 11.90 13.05 32.05
N SER A 3 12.55 13.17 33.21
CA SER A 3 13.95 12.80 33.38
C SER A 3 14.08 11.31 33.05
N VAL A 4 14.87 10.97 32.04
CA VAL A 4 15.15 9.58 31.69
C VAL A 4 16.09 9.03 32.75
N GLU A 5 15.65 8.05 33.53
CA GLU A 5 16.52 7.35 34.47
C GLU A 5 17.46 6.43 33.68
N PRO A 6 18.78 6.52 33.89
CA PRO A 6 19.72 5.62 33.23
C PRO A 6 19.62 4.21 33.81
N HIS A 7 19.75 3.21 32.95
CA HIS A 7 19.72 1.80 33.31
C HIS A 7 21.04 1.14 32.91
N THR A 8 21.92 0.84 33.88
CA THR A 8 23.24 0.21 33.62
C THR A 8 23.18 -1.32 33.51
N ALA A 9 21.98 -1.90 33.50
CA ALA A 9 21.76 -3.34 33.38
C ALA A 9 20.46 -3.62 32.59
N PRO A 10 20.30 -4.84 32.01
CA PRO A 10 19.06 -5.25 31.39
C PRO A 10 17.83 -5.08 32.29
N TYR A 11 16.71 -4.68 31.72
CA TYR A 11 15.44 -4.51 32.44
C TYR A 11 14.24 -4.93 31.58
N GLU A 12 13.05 -5.02 32.17
CA GLU A 12 11.87 -5.63 31.52
C GLU A 12 11.51 -5.01 30.17
N ASN A 13 11.69 -3.69 30.00
CA ASN A 13 11.35 -3.02 28.75
C ASN A 13 12.49 -3.00 27.71
N ASN A 14 13.72 -3.31 28.12
CA ASN A 14 14.88 -3.41 27.23
C ASN A 14 15.83 -4.52 27.71
N PRO A 15 15.49 -5.80 27.47
CA PRO A 15 16.23 -6.93 28.02
C PRO A 15 17.61 -7.15 27.38
N PHE A 16 17.92 -6.46 26.27
CA PHE A 16 19.14 -6.69 25.48
C PHE A 16 20.02 -5.45 25.31
N ALA A 17 19.65 -4.30 25.90
CA ALA A 17 20.44 -3.09 25.86
C ALA A 17 20.31 -2.29 27.15
N TRP A 18 21.41 -1.65 27.55
CA TRP A 18 21.55 -0.85 28.75
C TRP A 18 22.49 0.33 28.46
N ASP A 19 22.42 1.36 29.29
CA ASP A 19 23.25 2.54 29.18
C ASP A 19 24.68 2.22 29.62
N VAL A 20 25.65 2.69 28.84
CA VAL A 20 27.08 2.51 29.09
C VAL A 20 27.68 3.89 29.31
N ALA A 21 28.41 4.04 30.40
CA ALA A 21 29.17 5.26 30.69
C ALA A 21 30.28 5.44 29.65
N ASP A 22 30.62 6.69 29.35
CA ASP A 22 31.73 7.01 28.46
C ASP A 22 33.10 6.66 29.09
N GLU A 23 34.19 6.94 28.37
CA GLU A 23 35.56 6.68 28.85
C GLU A 23 35.89 7.42 30.17
N ASN A 24 35.16 8.49 30.50
CA ASN A 24 35.31 9.25 31.74
C ASN A 24 34.43 8.72 32.88
N GLY A 25 33.58 7.73 32.61
CA GLY A 25 32.61 7.20 33.57
C GLY A 25 31.32 8.03 33.65
N ASP A 26 31.16 9.03 32.78
CA ASP A 26 29.96 9.86 32.73
C ASP A 26 28.91 9.25 31.79
N LEU A 27 27.65 9.27 32.22
CA LEU A 27 26.55 8.89 31.34
C LEU A 27 26.22 10.06 30.41
N PRO A 28 26.08 9.82 29.10
CA PRO A 28 25.82 10.90 28.15
C PRO A 28 24.51 11.62 28.51
N ALA A 29 24.60 12.94 28.70
CA ALA A 29 23.45 13.79 29.08
C ALA A 29 22.38 13.88 27.98
N GLU A 30 22.75 13.56 26.73
CA GLU A 30 21.83 13.46 25.60
C GLU A 30 21.80 12.02 25.06
N PRO A 31 20.62 11.49 24.66
CA PRO A 31 20.51 10.15 24.11
C PRO A 31 21.37 10.00 22.86
N TYR A 32 22.15 8.92 22.81
CA TYR A 32 23.06 8.62 21.71
C TYR A 32 22.26 8.49 20.40
N ASN A 33 22.38 9.49 19.53
CA ASN A 33 21.68 9.52 18.26
C ASN A 33 22.64 9.98 17.17
N GLU A 34 23.50 9.07 16.73
CA GLU A 34 24.40 9.27 15.57
C GLU A 34 23.64 9.68 14.30
N LEU A 35 22.33 9.43 14.29
CA LEU A 35 21.42 9.68 13.19
C LEU A 35 20.62 10.96 13.36
N ARG A 36 21.02 11.92 14.21
CA ARG A 36 20.23 13.12 14.54
C ARG A 36 19.68 13.86 13.31
N PHE A 37 20.50 14.12 12.29
CA PHE A 37 20.05 14.72 11.03
C PHE A 37 19.08 13.82 10.27
N LEU A 38 19.41 12.53 10.20
CA LEU A 38 18.65 11.53 9.47
C LEU A 38 17.29 11.22 10.13
N SER A 39 17.20 11.35 11.45
CA SER A 39 15.98 11.27 12.24
C SER A 39 15.02 12.42 11.93
N LYS A 40 15.53 13.64 11.70
CA LYS A 40 14.69 14.77 11.26
C LYS A 40 14.16 14.52 9.85
N LEU A 41 15.00 14.03 8.95
CA LEU A 41 14.61 13.68 7.59
C LEU A 41 13.54 12.57 7.58
N LEU A 42 13.72 11.51 8.37
CA LEU A 42 12.73 10.45 8.56
C LEU A 42 11.41 11.01 9.05
N PHE A 43 11.43 11.85 10.08
CA PHE A 43 10.21 12.43 10.63
C PHE A 43 9.43 13.26 9.59
N VAL A 44 10.15 14.10 8.83
CA VAL A 44 9.54 14.87 7.73
C VAL A 44 8.98 13.94 6.66
N ASN A 45 9.73 12.92 6.26
CA ASN A 45 9.28 11.94 5.28
C ASN A 45 8.02 11.20 5.76
N TYR A 46 8.02 10.66 6.98
CA TYR A 46 6.87 9.97 7.57
C TYR A 46 5.66 10.89 7.68
N THR A 47 5.84 12.18 7.97
CA THR A 47 4.75 13.14 7.97
C THR A 47 4.17 13.32 6.56
N ILE A 48 5.03 13.45 5.55
CA ILE A 48 4.61 13.59 4.15
C ILE A 48 3.89 12.32 3.66
N THR A 49 4.46 11.14 3.91
CA THR A 49 3.88 9.88 3.45
C THR A 49 2.63 9.50 4.23
N SER A 50 2.56 9.84 5.52
CA SER A 50 1.35 9.73 6.33
C SER A 50 0.21 10.56 5.74
N VAL A 51 0.41 11.87 5.59
CA VAL A 51 -0.65 12.76 5.12
C VAL A 51 -1.00 12.45 3.67
N GLY A 52 0.01 12.31 2.81
CA GLY A 52 -0.17 12.00 1.40
C GLY A 52 -0.81 10.63 1.17
N GLY A 53 -0.37 9.61 1.90
CA GLY A 53 -0.88 8.25 1.83
C GLY A 53 -2.32 8.15 2.32
N GLY A 54 -2.66 8.87 3.40
CA GLY A 54 -4.02 8.96 3.90
C GLY A 54 -4.94 9.60 2.86
N ILE A 55 -4.57 10.79 2.35
CA ILE A 55 -5.35 11.49 1.31
C ILE A 55 -5.54 10.60 0.08
N ALA A 56 -4.48 9.97 -0.43
CA ALA A 56 -4.55 9.14 -1.61
C ALA A 56 -5.39 7.88 -1.39
N SER A 57 -5.24 7.21 -0.24
CA SER A 57 -5.99 5.99 0.10
C SER A 57 -7.48 6.26 0.30
N PHE A 58 -7.84 7.31 1.04
CA PHE A 58 -9.24 7.70 1.20
C PHE A 58 -9.86 8.20 -0.10
N LEU A 59 -9.10 8.90 -0.95
CA LEU A 59 -9.55 9.29 -2.28
C LEU A 59 -9.82 8.06 -3.15
N LEU A 60 -8.91 7.08 -3.16
CA LEU A 60 -9.12 5.83 -3.89
C LEU A 60 -10.37 5.12 -3.37
N LEU A 61 -10.53 4.98 -2.04
CA LEU A 61 -11.72 4.38 -1.44
C LEU A 61 -13.01 5.08 -1.89
N TYR A 62 -13.03 6.41 -1.85
CA TYR A 62 -14.16 7.21 -2.34
C TYR A 62 -14.47 6.93 -3.81
N LEU A 63 -13.45 6.87 -4.68
CA LEU A 63 -13.63 6.56 -6.10
C LEU A 63 -14.16 5.14 -6.30
N VAL A 64 -13.67 4.18 -5.53
CA VAL A 64 -14.11 2.78 -5.61
C VAL A 64 -15.56 2.64 -5.15
N LEU A 65 -15.97 3.31 -4.07
CA LEU A 65 -17.33 3.26 -3.55
C LEU A 65 -18.33 3.96 -4.47
N PHE A 66 -18.02 5.17 -4.93
CA PHE A 66 -19.01 6.05 -5.56
C PHE A 66 -18.84 6.23 -7.07
N LYS A 67 -17.70 5.86 -7.66
CA LYS A 67 -17.40 6.08 -9.08
C LYS A 67 -17.16 4.80 -9.87
N THR A 68 -17.27 3.64 -9.24
CA THR A 68 -17.23 2.34 -9.93
C THR A 68 -18.58 2.02 -10.57
N LEU A 69 -18.75 2.36 -11.85
CA LEU A 69 -20.00 2.15 -12.60
C LEU A 69 -19.80 1.21 -13.81
N GLY A 70 -20.91 0.62 -14.26
CA GLY A 70 -20.95 -0.20 -15.47
C GLY A 70 -20.12 -1.48 -15.36
N THR A 71 -19.31 -1.76 -16.40
CA THR A 71 -18.47 -2.96 -16.48
C THR A 71 -17.37 -3.03 -15.41
N LEU A 72 -17.03 -1.90 -14.77
CA LEU A 72 -16.04 -1.88 -13.69
C LEU A 72 -16.63 -2.38 -12.36
N LYS A 73 -17.97 -2.43 -12.21
CA LYS A 73 -18.65 -2.83 -10.97
C LYS A 73 -18.31 -4.27 -10.56
N GLN A 74 -18.02 -5.15 -11.52
CA GLN A 74 -17.57 -6.52 -11.26
C GLN A 74 -16.21 -6.58 -10.53
N TYR A 75 -15.38 -5.55 -10.67
CA TYR A 75 -14.08 -5.44 -10.00
C TYR A 75 -14.14 -4.62 -8.71
N GLN A 76 -15.32 -4.12 -8.31
CA GLN A 76 -15.47 -3.24 -7.15
C GLN A 76 -15.02 -3.94 -5.85
N ASN A 77 -15.43 -5.19 -5.63
CA ASN A 77 -15.08 -5.93 -4.42
C ASN A 77 -13.57 -6.18 -4.32
N MET A 78 -12.92 -6.51 -5.44
CA MET A 78 -11.48 -6.64 -5.51
C MET A 78 -10.78 -5.31 -5.15
N LEU A 79 -11.20 -4.20 -5.77
CA LEU A 79 -10.63 -2.87 -5.48
C LEU A 79 -10.90 -2.42 -4.04
N LEU A 80 -12.03 -2.79 -3.45
CA LEU A 80 -12.33 -2.51 -2.04
C LEU A 80 -11.39 -3.25 -1.09
N ILE A 81 -11.08 -4.52 -1.37
CA ILE A 81 -10.08 -5.28 -0.60
C ILE A 81 -8.71 -4.60 -0.70
N CYS A 82 -8.33 -4.11 -1.89
CA CYS A 82 -7.10 -3.31 -2.04
C CYS A 82 -7.12 -2.06 -1.16
N CYS A 83 -8.20 -1.27 -1.22
CA CYS A 83 -8.34 -0.05 -0.42
C CYS A 83 -8.29 -0.34 1.08
N ALA A 84 -8.96 -1.40 1.53
CA ALA A 84 -8.97 -1.80 2.93
C ALA A 84 -7.57 -2.21 3.39
N THR A 85 -6.83 -2.95 2.56
CA THR A 85 -5.46 -3.38 2.86
C THR A 85 -4.49 -2.19 2.88
N ASP A 86 -4.62 -1.26 1.93
CA ASP A 86 -3.80 -0.04 1.89
C ASP A 86 -4.07 0.87 3.09
N LEU A 87 -5.34 1.04 3.48
CA LEU A 87 -5.72 1.81 4.67
C LEU A 87 -5.26 1.14 5.96
N TRP A 88 -5.32 -0.19 6.03
CA TRP A 88 -4.79 -0.94 7.16
C TRP A 88 -3.27 -0.77 7.27
N TYR A 89 -2.54 -0.94 6.17
CA TYR A 89 -1.09 -0.67 6.11
C TYR A 89 -0.78 0.74 6.55
N TRP A 90 -1.45 1.74 5.96
CA TRP A 90 -1.28 3.15 6.31
C TRP A 90 -1.53 3.40 7.79
N SER A 91 -2.58 2.81 8.37
CA SER A 91 -2.89 2.97 9.80
C SER A 91 -1.80 2.36 10.69
N VAL A 92 -1.29 1.18 10.36
CA VAL A 92 -0.23 0.52 11.14
C VAL A 92 1.08 1.28 11.02
N ASP A 93 1.46 1.72 9.80
CA ASP A 93 2.67 2.53 9.56
C ASP A 93 2.59 3.89 10.28
N ASN A 94 1.42 4.50 10.39
CA ASN A 94 1.24 5.73 11.17
C ASN A 94 1.34 5.51 12.68
N PHE A 95 0.93 4.34 13.13
CA PHE A 95 1.02 3.99 14.54
C PHE A 95 2.48 3.75 14.96
N MET A 96 3.33 3.33 14.02
CA MET A 96 4.75 3.05 14.26
C MET A 96 5.68 3.74 13.26
N TYR A 97 6.45 4.72 13.74
CA TYR A 97 7.57 5.23 12.96
C TYR A 97 8.79 4.36 13.20
N MET A 98 9.31 3.74 12.15
CA MET A 98 10.39 2.76 12.30
C MET A 98 11.73 3.37 11.93
N LYS A 99 12.72 3.13 12.78
CA LYS A 99 14.14 3.31 12.49
C LYS A 99 14.79 1.94 12.48
N LEU A 100 15.46 1.63 11.38
CA LEU A 100 16.19 0.39 11.20
C LEU A 100 17.69 0.66 11.26
N GLY A 101 18.39 -0.15 12.03
CA GLY A 101 19.84 -0.25 12.03
C GLY A 101 20.23 -1.71 11.94
N GLU A 102 21.42 -1.98 11.43
CA GLU A 102 21.95 -3.34 11.34
C GLU A 102 23.43 -3.29 11.68
N LYS A 103 23.84 -4.19 12.58
CA LYS A 103 25.22 -4.30 13.04
C LYS A 103 25.55 -5.77 13.32
N ASP A 104 26.61 -6.29 12.71
CA ASP A 104 27.08 -7.67 12.85
C ASP A 104 25.97 -8.72 12.63
N GLY A 105 25.12 -8.50 11.62
CA GLY A 105 23.97 -9.37 11.33
C GLY A 105 22.79 -9.24 12.31
N VAL A 106 22.87 -8.35 13.30
CA VAL A 106 21.79 -8.04 14.22
C VAL A 106 20.97 -6.88 13.67
N LEU A 107 19.70 -7.15 13.35
CA LEU A 107 18.74 -6.12 12.98
C LEU A 107 18.19 -5.43 14.23
N ILE A 108 18.45 -4.13 14.34
CA ILE A 108 17.99 -3.27 15.42
C ILE A 108 16.80 -2.46 14.91
N VAL A 109 15.67 -2.56 15.61
CA VAL A 109 14.44 -1.83 15.27
C VAL A 109 14.09 -0.90 16.42
N GLN A 110 14.18 0.41 16.17
CA GLN A 110 13.68 1.42 17.08
C GLN A 110 12.30 1.89 16.60
N MET A 111 11.34 1.88 17.53
CA MET A 111 10.01 2.45 17.30
C MET A 111 9.92 3.85 17.87
N ASP A 112 9.48 4.77 17.04
CA ASP A 112 8.99 6.09 17.42
C ASP A 112 7.48 6.17 17.21
N GLY A 113 6.87 7.29 17.62
CA GLY A 113 5.42 7.50 17.54
C GLY A 113 4.66 6.89 18.71
N LEU A 114 3.39 6.51 18.48
CA LEU A 114 2.53 5.96 19.54
C LEU A 114 3.04 4.60 20.03
N ALA A 115 3.57 3.77 19.11
CA ALA A 115 4.15 2.48 19.46
C ALA A 115 5.38 2.61 20.38
N GLY A 116 6.12 3.72 20.31
CA GLY A 116 7.27 4.00 21.18
C GLY A 116 6.90 4.11 22.66
N PHE A 117 5.66 4.45 23.01
CA PHE A 117 5.21 4.55 24.41
C PHE A 117 4.70 3.23 24.99
N LEU A 118 4.63 2.17 24.18
CA LEU A 118 4.13 0.88 24.61
C LEU A 118 5.19 0.08 25.39
N ASN A 119 4.76 -0.81 26.28
CA ASN A 119 5.64 -1.77 26.93
C ASN A 119 6.24 -2.75 25.91
N HIS A 120 7.36 -3.37 26.26
CA HIS A 120 8.11 -4.26 25.37
C HIS A 120 7.26 -5.35 24.68
N ARG A 121 6.35 -6.01 25.43
CA ARG A 121 5.44 -7.03 24.88
C ARG A 121 4.56 -6.48 23.74
N TYR A 122 4.01 -5.29 23.91
CA TYR A 122 3.16 -4.64 22.92
C TYR A 122 3.97 -4.08 21.75
N ARG A 123 5.22 -3.65 21.96
CA ARG A 123 6.14 -3.29 20.86
C ARG A 123 6.40 -4.50 19.96
N ILE A 124 6.71 -5.67 20.51
CA ILE A 124 6.90 -6.91 19.73
C ILE A 124 5.64 -7.24 18.93
N LEU A 125 4.47 -7.17 19.56
CA LEU A 125 3.19 -7.40 18.88
C LEU A 125 3.01 -6.42 17.71
N THR A 126 3.35 -5.15 17.91
CA THR A 126 3.21 -4.10 16.90
C THR A 126 4.16 -4.35 15.71
N ILE A 127 5.44 -4.69 15.93
CA ILE A 127 6.36 -5.15 14.85
C ILE A 127 5.77 -6.34 14.11
N SER A 128 5.25 -7.33 14.84
CA SER A 128 4.70 -8.54 14.24
C SER A 128 3.50 -8.22 13.34
N THR A 129 2.60 -7.34 13.79
CA THR A 129 1.46 -6.85 13.01
C THR A 129 1.92 -6.06 11.78
N TYR A 130 2.94 -5.21 11.90
CA TYR A 130 3.49 -4.47 10.77
C TYR A 130 4.11 -5.39 9.72
N MET A 131 4.93 -6.37 10.14
CA MET A 131 5.51 -7.36 9.24
C MET A 131 4.44 -8.20 8.56
N TRP A 132 3.41 -8.63 9.30
CA TRP A 132 2.25 -9.30 8.73
C TRP A 132 1.55 -8.44 7.68
N THR A 133 1.43 -7.14 7.92
CA THR A 133 0.77 -6.20 7.01
C THR A 133 1.58 -5.96 5.74
N ILE A 134 2.92 -5.86 5.83
CA ILE A 134 3.82 -5.86 4.65
C ILE A 134 3.62 -7.14 3.83
N CYS A 135 3.62 -8.31 4.47
CA CYS A 135 3.41 -9.58 3.79
C CYS A 135 2.03 -9.65 3.12
N MET A 136 0.99 -9.15 3.79
CA MET A 136 -0.36 -9.11 3.24
C MET A 136 -0.45 -8.20 2.01
N VAL A 137 0.15 -7.01 2.03
CA VAL A 137 0.22 -6.10 0.86
C VAL A 137 0.91 -6.80 -0.31
N ASN A 138 2.04 -7.45 -0.06
CA ASN A 138 2.79 -8.17 -1.10
C ASN A 138 2.04 -9.40 -1.64
N ALA A 139 1.26 -10.10 -0.79
CA ALA A 139 0.46 -11.27 -1.19
C ALA A 139 -0.81 -10.88 -1.95
N MET A 140 -1.36 -9.69 -1.74
CA MET A 140 -2.56 -9.24 -2.44
C MET A 140 -2.34 -9.05 -3.94
N LEU A 141 -1.14 -8.69 -4.36
CA LEU A 141 -0.78 -8.47 -5.77
C LEU A 141 -0.91 -9.74 -6.63
N PRO A 142 -0.33 -10.89 -6.26
CA PRO A 142 -0.54 -12.13 -7.00
C PRO A 142 -1.99 -12.63 -6.91
N VAL A 143 -2.70 -12.40 -5.80
CA VAL A 143 -4.12 -12.74 -5.69
C VAL A 143 -4.95 -11.95 -6.71
N GLN A 144 -4.63 -10.66 -6.90
CA GLN A 144 -5.26 -9.81 -7.90
C GLN A 144 -4.95 -10.28 -9.33
N LEU A 145 -3.71 -10.71 -9.59
CA LEU A 145 -3.30 -11.31 -10.86
C LEU A 145 -4.00 -12.62 -11.14
N TYR A 146 -4.09 -13.49 -10.13
CA TYR A 146 -4.76 -14.77 -10.22
C TYR A 146 -6.27 -14.60 -10.43
N PHE A 147 -6.93 -13.75 -9.63
CA PHE A 147 -8.35 -13.47 -9.77
C PHE A 147 -8.69 -12.98 -11.18
N ARG A 148 -7.84 -12.13 -11.75
CA ARG A 148 -8.04 -11.62 -13.10
C ARG A 148 -7.68 -12.63 -14.18
N TYR A 149 -6.60 -13.40 -14.01
CA TYR A 149 -6.26 -14.51 -14.88
C TYR A 149 -7.45 -15.48 -14.93
N TYR A 150 -7.94 -15.91 -13.77
CA TYR A 150 -9.13 -16.75 -13.63
C TYR A 150 -10.35 -16.12 -14.29
N SER A 151 -10.67 -14.85 -14.02
CA SER A 151 -11.81 -14.16 -14.66
C SER A 151 -11.71 -14.06 -16.18
N LEU A 152 -10.49 -14.11 -16.74
CA LEU A 152 -10.22 -14.07 -18.18
C LEU A 152 -10.09 -15.47 -18.80
N SER A 153 -9.70 -16.48 -18.02
CA SER A 153 -9.42 -17.84 -18.47
C SER A 153 -10.50 -18.85 -18.09
N SER A 154 -11.40 -18.51 -17.17
CA SER A 154 -12.46 -19.41 -16.71
C SER A 154 -13.68 -19.31 -17.62
N THR A 155 -13.87 -20.31 -18.48
CA THR A 155 -15.19 -20.78 -18.94
C THR A 155 -15.92 -21.44 -17.77
N SER A 156 -16.21 -20.67 -16.71
CA SER A 156 -16.68 -21.17 -15.40
C SER A 156 -18.11 -21.77 -15.32
N PRO A 157 -19.03 -21.66 -16.29
CA PRO A 157 -20.35 -22.28 -16.11
C PRO A 157 -20.43 -23.79 -16.39
N MET A 158 -19.41 -24.41 -16.99
CA MET A 158 -19.57 -25.78 -17.54
C MET A 158 -19.16 -26.93 -16.61
N GLU A 159 -18.43 -26.68 -15.51
CA GLU A 159 -17.73 -27.79 -14.83
C GLU A 159 -18.46 -28.44 -13.63
N ARG A 160 -19.39 -27.78 -12.93
CA ARG A 160 -20.25 -28.46 -11.92
C ARG A 160 -21.64 -27.83 -11.80
N PRO A 161 -22.62 -28.25 -12.60
CA PRO A 161 -24.00 -27.85 -12.40
C PRO A 161 -24.55 -28.46 -11.10
N GLY A 162 -24.98 -27.60 -10.16
CA GLY A 162 -25.84 -28.01 -9.03
C GLY A 162 -25.21 -28.15 -7.63
N PHE A 163 -23.96 -27.77 -7.38
CA PHE A 163 -23.36 -27.88 -6.04
C PHE A 163 -23.36 -26.54 -5.26
N ASN A 164 -23.90 -26.53 -4.03
CA ASN A 164 -24.02 -25.34 -3.19
C ASN A 164 -23.02 -25.37 -2.01
N TYR A 165 -22.00 -24.52 -2.09
CA TYR A 165 -20.87 -24.46 -1.16
C TYR A 165 -21.18 -23.82 0.20
N GLY A 166 -22.39 -23.26 0.39
CA GLY A 166 -22.79 -22.59 1.63
C GLY A 166 -23.19 -23.53 2.78
N THR A 167 -23.36 -24.83 2.56
CA THR A 167 -23.90 -25.76 3.58
C THR A 167 -22.88 -26.32 4.56
N LEU A 168 -21.60 -25.97 4.39
CA LEU A 168 -20.52 -26.69 5.05
C LEU A 168 -20.26 -26.21 6.49
N TRP A 169 -20.48 -24.93 6.86
CA TRP A 169 -20.00 -24.39 8.15
C TRP A 169 -20.89 -23.35 8.90
N PHE A 170 -22.09 -22.96 8.43
CA PHE A 170 -23.02 -22.09 9.20
C PHE A 170 -24.50 -22.52 9.05
N LYS A 171 -25.26 -22.52 10.16
CA LYS A 171 -26.73 -22.73 10.20
C LYS A 171 -27.50 -21.40 10.24
N GLU A 172 -27.08 -20.41 9.46
CA GLU A 172 -27.73 -19.10 9.38
C GLU A 172 -28.05 -18.74 7.92
N TYR A 173 -29.19 -18.07 7.73
CA TYR A 173 -29.71 -17.68 6.41
C TYR A 173 -29.91 -16.16 6.35
N PRO A 174 -29.25 -15.45 5.39
CA PRO A 174 -28.20 -15.90 4.48
C PRO A 174 -26.79 -15.95 5.14
N LEU A 175 -25.94 -16.87 4.68
CA LEU A 175 -24.60 -17.13 5.22
C LEU A 175 -23.59 -15.95 5.09
N PRO A 176 -22.81 -15.63 6.14
CA PRO A 176 -21.66 -14.71 6.05
C PRO A 176 -20.33 -15.46 5.75
N PRO A 177 -19.36 -14.85 5.03
CA PRO A 177 -18.06 -15.50 4.74
C PRO A 177 -16.99 -15.28 5.85
N LEU A 178 -16.29 -16.35 6.31
CA LEU A 178 -15.31 -16.35 7.44
C LEU A 178 -14.11 -17.33 7.25
N VAL A 179 -12.91 -17.00 7.81
CA VAL A 179 -11.67 -17.85 7.87
C VAL A 179 -10.82 -17.56 9.14
N PHE A 180 -10.20 -18.58 9.77
CA PHE A 180 -9.31 -18.47 10.96
C PHE A 180 -7.96 -19.20 10.79
N GLY A 181 -6.87 -18.75 11.44
CA GLY A 181 -5.54 -19.42 11.44
C GLY A 181 -4.70 -19.22 12.72
N ASP A 182 -4.07 -20.30 13.22
CA ASP A 182 -3.34 -20.37 14.53
C ASP A 182 -1.91 -20.96 14.43
N VAL A 183 -0.89 -20.13 14.63
CA VAL A 183 0.54 -20.39 14.37
C VAL A 183 1.21 -21.44 15.28
N ARG A 184 0.54 -21.94 16.32
CA ARG A 184 1.11 -22.99 17.19
C ARG A 184 1.01 -24.38 16.57
N SER A 185 0.07 -24.58 15.66
CA SER A 185 -0.05 -25.81 14.90
C SER A 185 1.05 -25.92 13.85
N ASN A 186 1.72 -27.07 13.78
CA ASN A 186 2.67 -27.39 12.72
C ASN A 186 2.03 -27.30 11.32
N TYR A 187 0.70 -27.44 11.21
CA TYR A 187 -0.05 -27.27 9.98
C TYR A 187 -0.21 -25.81 9.55
N HIS A 188 -0.39 -24.87 10.48
CA HIS A 188 -0.41 -23.44 10.14
C HIS A 188 1.01 -22.92 9.89
N LYS A 189 2.05 -23.46 10.55
CA LYS A 189 3.44 -23.22 10.17
C LYS A 189 3.72 -23.72 8.76
N ALA A 190 3.28 -24.93 8.41
CA ALA A 190 3.35 -25.43 7.04
C ALA A 190 2.52 -24.58 6.07
N LEU A 191 1.39 -24.01 6.51
CA LEU A 191 0.58 -23.07 5.72
C LEU A 191 1.27 -21.71 5.51
N PHE A 192 2.01 -21.19 6.50
CA PHE A 192 2.83 -19.98 6.36
C PHE A 192 4.08 -20.22 5.50
N LEU A 193 4.70 -21.40 5.61
CA LEU A 193 5.84 -21.81 4.80
C LEU A 193 5.40 -22.08 3.36
N TYR A 194 4.29 -22.80 3.18
CA TYR A 194 3.56 -22.92 1.93
C TYR A 194 3.12 -21.56 1.43
N GLY A 195 2.69 -20.64 2.29
CA GLY A 195 2.34 -19.27 1.95
C GLY A 195 3.53 -18.48 1.42
N GLY A 196 4.70 -18.55 2.05
CA GLY A 196 5.94 -17.94 1.57
C GLY A 196 6.45 -18.56 0.26
N LEU A 197 6.30 -19.87 0.12
CA LEU A 197 6.64 -20.62 -1.10
C LEU A 197 5.64 -20.31 -2.21
N VAL A 198 4.35 -20.19 -1.90
CA VAL A 198 3.27 -19.74 -2.78
C VAL A 198 3.44 -18.27 -3.14
N ILE A 199 3.92 -17.38 -2.26
CA ILE A 199 4.18 -15.97 -2.60
C ILE A 199 5.36 -15.90 -3.57
N SER A 200 6.43 -16.65 -3.29
CA SER A 200 7.62 -16.74 -4.15
C SER A 200 7.28 -17.33 -5.52
N VAL A 201 6.59 -18.48 -5.52
CA VAL A 201 6.06 -19.12 -6.74
C VAL A 201 5.04 -18.21 -7.40
N SER A 202 4.17 -17.52 -6.67
CA SER A 202 3.18 -16.62 -7.25
C SER A 202 3.81 -15.36 -7.82
N HIS A 203 4.93 -14.87 -7.32
CA HIS A 203 5.68 -13.76 -7.94
C HIS A 203 6.36 -14.22 -9.24
N LEU A 204 6.97 -15.41 -9.21
CA LEU A 204 7.55 -16.01 -10.41
C LEU A 204 6.46 -16.31 -11.46
N LEU A 205 5.35 -16.90 -11.02
CA LEU A 205 4.19 -17.24 -11.83
C LEU A 205 3.47 -15.96 -12.29
N SER A 206 3.38 -14.92 -11.47
CA SER A 206 2.84 -13.59 -11.86
C SER A 206 3.68 -12.93 -12.93
N THR A 207 5.00 -13.09 -12.88
CA THR A 207 5.91 -12.58 -13.91
C THR A 207 5.75 -13.38 -15.21
N VAL A 208 5.68 -14.71 -15.13
CA VAL A 208 5.46 -15.60 -16.28
C VAL A 208 4.06 -15.44 -16.88
N ILE A 209 3.02 -15.31 -16.05
CA ILE A 209 1.64 -15.06 -16.45
C ILE A 209 1.53 -13.65 -17.01
N GLY A 210 2.11 -12.63 -16.38
CA GLY A 210 2.17 -11.28 -16.93
C GLY A 210 2.78 -11.26 -18.33
N TYR A 211 3.87 -12.01 -18.53
CA TYR A 211 4.50 -12.21 -19.84
C TYR A 211 3.59 -12.97 -20.83
N LYS A 212 2.97 -14.07 -20.42
CA LYS A 212 2.04 -14.84 -21.27
C LYS A 212 0.76 -14.05 -21.60
N THR A 213 0.20 -13.32 -20.65
CA THR A 213 -0.95 -12.43 -20.83
C THR A 213 -0.62 -11.30 -21.79
N TRP A 214 0.59 -10.74 -21.73
CA TRP A 214 1.06 -9.78 -22.74
C TRP A 214 1.06 -10.41 -24.13
N CYS A 215 1.63 -11.61 -24.28
CA CYS A 215 1.65 -12.33 -25.56
C CYS A 215 0.25 -12.69 -26.07
N GLN A 216 -0.66 -13.11 -25.18
CA GLN A 216 -2.01 -13.51 -25.55
C GLN A 216 -2.90 -12.31 -25.91
N ILE A 217 -2.77 -11.19 -25.20
CA ILE A 217 -3.41 -9.92 -25.59
C ILE A 217 -2.92 -9.45 -26.96
N ARG A 218 -1.65 -9.71 -27.28
CA ARG A 218 -1.09 -9.42 -28.61
C ARG A 218 -1.67 -10.31 -29.70
N GLN A 219 -2.01 -11.56 -29.39
CA GLN A 219 -2.65 -12.50 -30.33
C GLN A 219 -4.17 -12.27 -30.48
N MET A 220 -4.87 -11.89 -29.41
CA MET A 220 -6.33 -11.63 -29.41
C MET A 220 -6.71 -10.20 -29.79
N HIS A 221 -5.76 -9.44 -30.31
CA HIS A 221 -5.88 -8.01 -30.61
C HIS A 221 -7.05 -7.67 -31.56
N ASP A 222 -7.42 -8.62 -32.41
CA ASP A 222 -8.42 -8.43 -33.48
C ASP A 222 -9.81 -9.01 -33.16
N SER A 223 -9.96 -9.79 -32.07
CA SER A 223 -11.23 -10.44 -31.70
C SER A 223 -12.07 -9.67 -30.67
N TYR A 224 -11.55 -8.58 -30.09
CA TYR A 224 -12.26 -7.81 -29.07
C TYR A 224 -12.97 -6.58 -29.64
N SER A 225 -14.16 -6.28 -29.11
CA SER A 225 -14.79 -4.97 -29.34
C SER A 225 -13.87 -3.84 -28.85
N GLU A 226 -13.88 -2.71 -29.53
CA GLU A 226 -13.00 -1.58 -29.23
C GLU A 226 -13.10 -1.12 -27.76
N ARG A 227 -14.31 -1.19 -27.18
CA ARG A 227 -14.58 -0.81 -25.78
C ARG A 227 -13.93 -1.79 -24.79
N THR A 228 -14.08 -3.10 -25.01
CA THR A 228 -13.48 -4.14 -24.15
C THR A 228 -11.96 -4.15 -24.27
N ARG A 229 -11.43 -3.98 -25.49
CA ARG A 229 -9.98 -3.90 -25.76
C ARG A 229 -9.31 -2.74 -25.01
N ARG A 230 -9.93 -1.55 -25.02
CA ARG A 230 -9.41 -0.38 -24.30
C ARG A 230 -9.39 -0.61 -22.79
N LEU A 231 -10.42 -1.24 -22.23
CA LEU A 231 -10.51 -1.54 -20.80
C LEU A 231 -9.48 -2.61 -20.38
N GLN A 232 -9.32 -3.67 -21.17
CA GLN A 232 -8.34 -4.73 -20.90
C GLN A 232 -6.90 -4.21 -20.95
N LYS A 233 -6.56 -3.39 -21.96
CA LYS A 233 -5.22 -2.78 -22.07
C LYS A 233 -4.91 -1.89 -20.87
N GLN A 234 -5.89 -1.11 -20.39
CA GLN A 234 -5.71 -0.23 -19.23
C GLN A 234 -5.42 -1.04 -17.96
N LEU A 235 -6.24 -2.05 -17.70
CA LEU A 235 -6.09 -2.86 -16.50
C LEU A 235 -4.81 -3.73 -16.58
N THR A 236 -4.36 -4.14 -17.77
CA THR A 236 -3.08 -4.87 -17.93
C THR A 236 -1.87 -3.96 -17.70
N ASN A 237 -1.89 -2.73 -18.23
CA ASN A 237 -0.86 -1.75 -17.91
C ASN A 237 -0.81 -1.46 -16.40
N PHE A 238 -1.98 -1.39 -15.74
CA PHE A 238 -2.06 -1.23 -14.29
C PHE A 238 -1.28 -2.33 -13.57
N MET A 239 -1.55 -3.58 -13.93
CA MET A 239 -0.90 -4.73 -13.31
C MET A 239 0.60 -4.77 -13.51
N ILE A 240 1.10 -4.42 -14.70
CA ILE A 240 2.54 -4.37 -14.95
C ILE A 240 3.19 -3.32 -14.05
N VAL A 241 2.62 -2.12 -13.98
CA VAL A 241 3.12 -1.07 -13.09
C VAL A 241 3.03 -1.52 -11.64
N GLN A 242 1.96 -2.19 -11.25
CA GLN A 242 1.72 -2.67 -9.89
C GLN A 242 2.58 -3.88 -9.49
N VAL A 243 3.15 -4.65 -10.42
CA VAL A 243 4.14 -5.69 -10.13
C VAL A 243 5.54 -5.10 -10.00
N VAL A 244 5.86 -4.14 -10.87
CA VAL A 244 7.18 -3.50 -10.90
C VAL A 244 7.39 -2.59 -9.67
N THR A 245 6.36 -1.85 -9.28
CA THR A 245 6.40 -0.90 -8.15
C THR A 245 6.84 -1.53 -6.81
N PRO A 246 6.19 -2.60 -6.31
CA PRO A 246 6.56 -3.24 -5.05
C PRO A 246 7.88 -4.00 -5.14
N LEU A 247 8.32 -4.40 -6.34
CA LEU A 247 9.66 -4.95 -6.53
C LEU A 247 10.74 -3.91 -6.14
N PHE A 248 10.57 -2.65 -6.54
CA PHE A 248 11.51 -1.58 -6.20
C PHE A 248 11.30 -0.99 -4.80
N ILE A 249 10.07 -0.88 -4.33
CA ILE A 249 9.73 -0.19 -3.08
C ILE A 249 9.73 -1.13 -1.86
N SER A 250 9.50 -2.43 -2.07
CA SER A 250 9.43 -3.42 -0.99
C SER A 250 10.47 -4.52 -1.13
N VAL A 251 10.50 -5.24 -2.26
CA VAL A 251 11.31 -6.47 -2.37
C VAL A 251 12.81 -6.17 -2.38
N ILE A 252 13.27 -5.24 -3.22
CA ILE A 252 14.68 -4.84 -3.27
C ILE A 252 15.15 -4.30 -1.91
N PRO A 253 14.47 -3.33 -1.27
CA PRO A 253 14.87 -2.83 0.04
C PRO A 253 14.92 -3.91 1.13
N VAL A 254 13.98 -4.86 1.13
CA VAL A 254 14.03 -6.02 2.05
C VAL A 254 15.26 -6.87 1.77
N MET A 255 15.55 -7.21 0.51
CA MET A 255 16.72 -8.02 0.16
C MET A 255 18.04 -7.33 0.51
N THR A 256 18.11 -6.00 0.42
CA THR A 256 19.29 -5.23 0.86
C THR A 256 19.49 -5.20 2.37
N ILE A 257 18.48 -5.58 3.17
CA ILE A 257 18.64 -5.78 4.61
C ILE A 257 18.98 -7.26 4.87
N VAL A 258 18.16 -8.16 4.34
CA VAL A 258 18.24 -9.60 4.66
C VAL A 258 19.55 -10.23 4.21
N ILE A 259 20.02 -9.95 2.98
CA ILE A 259 21.24 -10.60 2.45
C ILE A 259 22.47 -10.19 3.27
N PRO A 260 22.73 -8.89 3.54
CA PRO A 260 23.80 -8.47 4.44
C PRO A 260 23.70 -9.07 5.84
N SER A 261 22.48 -9.23 6.39
CA SER A 261 22.30 -9.81 7.73
C SER A 261 22.82 -11.25 7.80
N PHE A 262 22.57 -12.04 6.77
CA PHE A 262 23.07 -13.41 6.67
C PHE A 262 24.58 -13.50 6.44
N LEU A 263 25.18 -12.45 5.89
CA LEU A 263 26.62 -12.36 5.63
C LEU A 263 27.38 -11.64 6.76
N PHE A 264 26.69 -11.21 7.81
CA PHE A 264 27.26 -10.40 8.91
C PHE A 264 27.93 -9.11 8.40
N ILE A 265 27.35 -8.49 7.37
CA ILE A 265 27.86 -7.24 6.79
C ILE A 265 27.10 -6.06 7.39
N ASP A 266 27.83 -5.09 7.91
CA ASP A 266 27.27 -3.83 8.38
C ASP A 266 26.73 -2.98 7.23
N THR A 267 25.41 -2.91 7.12
CA THR A 267 24.67 -2.11 6.13
C THR A 267 24.59 -0.63 6.50
N GLY A 268 24.91 -0.29 7.76
CA GLY A 268 24.95 1.08 8.25
C GLY A 268 23.67 1.86 7.96
N ARG A 269 23.74 2.85 7.06
CA ARG A 269 22.60 3.73 6.73
C ARG A 269 21.62 3.13 5.71
N ILE A 270 21.94 2.00 5.08
CA ILE A 270 21.10 1.38 4.04
C ILE A 270 19.75 0.97 4.60
N CYS A 271 19.70 0.40 5.81
CA CYS A 271 18.46 -0.04 6.45
C CYS A 271 17.48 1.12 6.64
N LEU A 272 18.01 2.33 6.88
CA LEU A 272 17.19 3.52 7.03
C LEU A 272 16.63 4.01 5.70
N TYR A 273 17.40 3.96 4.61
CA TYR A 273 16.86 4.23 3.27
C TYR A 273 15.79 3.20 2.88
N SER A 274 15.94 1.94 3.28
CA SER A 274 14.90 0.93 3.10
C SER A 274 13.63 1.22 3.89
N ALA A 275 13.76 1.67 5.15
CA ALA A 275 12.60 2.13 5.95
C ALA A 275 11.89 3.33 5.29
N LEU A 276 12.65 4.28 4.73
CA LEU A 276 12.08 5.37 3.92
C LEU A 276 11.29 4.80 2.76
N MET A 277 11.83 3.87 1.97
CA MET A 277 11.10 3.28 0.83
C MET A 277 9.78 2.62 1.26
N PHE A 278 9.77 1.85 2.35
CA PHE A 278 8.53 1.20 2.83
C PHE A 278 7.43 2.20 3.15
N SER A 279 7.77 3.34 3.77
CA SER A 279 6.79 4.37 4.12
C SER A 279 6.04 4.97 2.91
N TRP A 280 6.54 4.79 1.68
CA TRP A 280 5.89 5.28 0.46
C TRP A 280 4.89 4.30 -0.16
N ILE A 281 4.83 3.05 0.30
CA ILE A 281 3.84 2.05 -0.14
C ILE A 281 2.40 2.60 -0.15
N PRO A 282 1.88 3.22 0.93
CA PRO A 282 0.51 3.72 0.99
C PRO A 282 0.26 4.96 0.11
N VAL A 283 1.31 5.56 -0.46
CA VAL A 283 1.19 6.64 -1.43
C VAL A 283 1.14 6.07 -2.84
N PHE A 284 2.11 5.21 -3.19
CA PHE A 284 2.24 4.71 -4.55
C PHE A 284 1.08 3.79 -4.96
N ASN A 285 0.67 2.86 -4.09
CA ASN A 285 -0.43 1.94 -4.38
C ASN A 285 -1.71 2.66 -4.86
N PRO A 286 -2.27 3.63 -4.10
CA PRO A 286 -3.46 4.34 -4.54
C PRO A 286 -3.21 5.30 -5.69
N VAL A 287 -2.08 6.00 -5.74
CA VAL A 287 -1.77 6.94 -6.85
C VAL A 287 -1.67 6.20 -8.18
N ILE A 288 -0.98 5.06 -8.22
CA ILE A 288 -0.88 4.22 -9.42
C ILE A 288 -2.27 3.72 -9.83
N THR A 289 -3.07 3.25 -8.86
CA THR A 289 -4.43 2.77 -9.12
C THR A 289 -5.31 3.87 -9.73
N ILE A 290 -5.27 5.08 -9.16
CA ILE A 290 -6.02 6.23 -9.65
C ILE A 290 -5.56 6.64 -11.06
N THR A 291 -4.25 6.70 -11.30
CA THR A 291 -3.68 7.17 -12.58
C THR A 291 -3.91 6.20 -13.74
N VAL A 292 -3.97 4.89 -13.47
CA VAL A 292 -4.20 3.91 -14.52
C VAL A 292 -5.68 3.69 -14.81
N ILE A 293 -6.54 3.68 -13.78
CA ILE A 293 -7.99 3.49 -13.98
C ILE A 293 -8.58 4.77 -14.59
N VAL A 294 -8.97 4.68 -15.86
CA VAL A 294 -9.39 5.84 -16.65
C VAL A 294 -10.59 6.61 -16.08
N PRO A 295 -11.66 5.96 -15.58
CA PRO A 295 -12.73 6.66 -14.88
C PRO A 295 -12.23 7.48 -13.69
N PHE A 296 -11.27 6.94 -12.93
CA PHE A 296 -10.73 7.56 -11.72
C PHE A 296 -9.86 8.78 -12.08
N ARG A 297 -8.87 8.62 -12.97
CA ARG A 297 -8.03 9.75 -13.39
C ARG A 297 -8.82 10.87 -14.07
N ARG A 298 -9.83 10.54 -14.88
CA ARG A 298 -10.68 11.54 -15.54
C ARG A 298 -11.48 12.34 -14.53
N PHE A 299 -11.98 11.68 -13.48
CA PHE A 299 -12.66 12.37 -12.39
C PHE A 299 -11.71 13.33 -11.66
N VAL A 300 -10.53 12.84 -11.25
CA VAL A 300 -9.54 13.64 -10.52
C VAL A 300 -9.06 14.83 -11.36
N LEU A 301 -8.67 14.58 -12.62
CA LEU A 301 -8.26 15.64 -13.55
C LEU A 301 -9.41 16.61 -13.84
N GLY A 302 -10.65 16.12 -13.99
CA GLY A 302 -11.82 16.96 -14.19
C GLY A 302 -12.10 17.93 -13.03
N VAL A 303 -11.89 17.49 -11.79
CA VAL A 303 -11.99 18.35 -10.59
C VAL A 303 -10.85 19.38 -10.56
N VAL A 304 -9.62 18.99 -10.90
CA VAL A 304 -8.46 19.90 -10.96
C VAL A 304 -8.64 20.96 -12.05
N THR A 305 -9.10 20.57 -13.24
CA THR A 305 -9.29 21.48 -14.38
C THR A 305 -10.49 22.43 -14.17
N ARG A 306 -11.61 21.96 -13.57
CA ARG A 306 -12.73 22.86 -13.20
C ARG A 306 -12.32 23.91 -12.17
N LYS A 307 -11.46 23.57 -11.21
CA LYS A 307 -10.94 24.55 -10.24
C LYS A 307 -10.03 25.60 -10.89
N ARG A 308 -9.25 25.24 -11.92
CA ARG A 308 -8.42 26.21 -12.68
C ARG A 308 -9.25 27.18 -13.52
N GLY A 309 -10.37 26.76 -14.10
CA GLY A 309 -11.26 27.64 -14.89
C GLY A 309 -12.00 28.71 -14.06
N LEU A 310 -12.29 28.41 -12.79
CA LEU A 310 -12.94 29.33 -11.85
C LEU A 310 -12.00 30.40 -11.27
N VAL A 311 -10.68 30.15 -11.29
CA VAL A 311 -9.66 31.12 -10.83
C VAL A 311 -9.30 32.14 -11.92
N HIS A 312 -9.53 31.82 -13.20
CA HIS A 312 -9.26 32.73 -14.33
C HIS A 312 -10.43 33.61 -14.77
N THR A 313 -11.60 33.52 -14.11
CA THR A 313 -12.78 34.34 -14.44
C THR A 313 -13.04 35.49 -13.45
N GLY A 314 -12.10 35.80 -12.54
CA GLY A 314 -12.19 36.89 -11.56
C GLY A 314 -11.79 38.30 -12.05
N HIS A 315 -11.45 38.47 -13.34
CA HIS A 315 -11.06 39.76 -13.91
C HIS A 315 -11.73 40.00 -15.26
N THR A 316 -13.06 40.04 -15.28
CA THR A 316 -13.79 40.80 -16.30
C THR A 316 -14.39 42.02 -15.62
N LYS A 317 -13.75 43.16 -15.88
CA LYS A 317 -14.27 44.51 -15.66
C LYS A 317 -15.73 44.57 -16.11
N SER A 318 -16.57 45.13 -15.25
CA SER A 318 -17.88 45.63 -15.62
C SER A 318 -17.71 46.75 -16.65
N ASP A 319 -18.17 46.53 -17.87
CA ASP A 319 -18.64 47.62 -18.71
C ASP A 319 -20.15 47.49 -18.87
N SER A 320 -20.80 48.58 -18.49
CA SER A 320 -22.22 48.85 -18.32
C SER A 320 -23.08 48.58 -19.57
N PRO A 321 -24.36 48.19 -19.40
CA PRO A 321 -25.33 48.19 -20.49
C PRO A 321 -25.82 49.62 -20.75
N ASN A 322 -25.66 50.09 -21.99
CA ASN A 322 -26.23 51.35 -22.45
C ASN A 322 -27.69 51.12 -22.88
N PRO A 323 -28.70 51.76 -22.26
CA PRO A 323 -30.08 51.70 -22.70
C PRO A 323 -30.42 52.95 -23.52
N ARG A 324 -30.74 52.81 -24.81
CA ARG A 324 -31.63 53.68 -25.62
C ARG A 324 -31.35 53.49 -27.12
N SER A 325 -32.27 52.86 -27.85
CA SER A 325 -33.21 53.58 -28.70
C SER A 325 -34.17 52.58 -29.35
N ALA A 326 -35.42 52.60 -28.87
CA ALA A 326 -36.56 52.13 -29.63
C ALA A 326 -36.97 53.23 -30.61
N THR A 327 -37.07 52.87 -31.89
CA THR A 327 -37.75 53.51 -33.05
C THR A 327 -36.98 52.96 -34.28
N ASP A 328 -37.52 52.13 -35.16
CA ASP A 328 -38.63 52.48 -36.04
C ASP A 328 -39.11 51.28 -36.89
N LEU A 329 -40.42 51.32 -37.23
CA LEU A 329 -41.10 50.81 -38.43
C LEU A 329 -40.92 49.30 -38.79
N VAL A 330 -41.93 48.42 -38.63
CA VAL A 330 -43.20 48.33 -39.39
C VAL A 330 -43.06 48.79 -40.84
N VAL A 331 -43.06 47.84 -41.79
CA VAL A 331 -43.96 47.78 -42.96
C VAL A 331 -43.53 46.62 -43.88
N ALA A 332 -44.55 45.83 -44.26
CA ALA A 332 -44.68 44.88 -45.37
C ALA A 332 -43.93 43.53 -45.29
#